data_AF-A0A2T3G7B3-F1
#
_entry.id   AF-A0A2T3G7B3-F1
#
_cell.length_a   1.000
_cell.length_b   1.000
_cell.length_c   1.000
_cell.angle_alpha   90.00
_cell.angle_beta   90.00
_cell.angle_gamma   90.00
#
_symmetry.space_group_name_H-M   'P 1'
#
loop_
_entity.id
_entity.type
_entity.pdbx_description
1 polymer ?
#
loop_
_entity_poly.entity_id
_entity_poly.type
_entity_poly.pdbx_seq_one_letter_code
_entity_poly.pdbx_strand_id
1 'polypeptide(L)'
;MYDFHRNKYYGKCLFLNMFCIPYKELSEIKNKTIEMEEVSQFIDDNKKRIQISAERLYKQKNKNYQQNYLQHTVNFKKNRRCCTFMGD
;
A
#
# COMPACT_ATOMS: atom_id res chain seq x y z
N MET A 1 -1.10 6.27 -10.60
CA MET A 1 -0.14 7.27 -10.09
C MET A 1 0.28 8.10 -11.28
N TYR A 2 -0.60 8.99 -11.72
CA TYR A 2 -0.32 9.87 -12.84
C TYR A 2 0.08 11.24 -12.29
N ASP A 3 1.21 11.73 -12.75
CA ASP A 3 1.68 13.07 -12.48
C ASP A 3 1.30 13.97 -13.65
N PHE A 4 0.35 14.87 -13.40
CA PHE A 4 -0.13 15.82 -14.41
C PHE A 4 0.88 16.93 -14.70
N HIS A 5 1.73 17.29 -13.74
CA HIS A 5 2.75 18.33 -13.94
C HIS A 5 3.85 17.83 -14.88
N ARG A 6 4.24 16.55 -14.72
CA ARG A 6 5.27 15.91 -15.55
C ARG A 6 4.70 15.12 -16.72
N ASN A 7 3.38 15.09 -16.88
CA ASN A 7 2.66 14.30 -17.88
C ASN A 7 3.15 12.84 -17.94
N LYS A 8 3.37 12.22 -16.77
CA LYS A 8 4.03 10.92 -16.63
C LYS A 8 3.22 9.95 -15.78
N TYR A 9 3.20 8.68 -16.19
CA TYR A 9 2.55 7.60 -15.45
C TYR A 9 3.58 6.72 -14.73
N TYR A 10 3.52 6.70 -13.40
CA TYR A 10 4.43 5.93 -12.54
C TYR A 10 3.87 4.55 -12.12
N GLY A 11 2.77 4.09 -12.72
CA GLY A 11 2.13 2.83 -12.35
C GLY A 11 0.99 2.95 -11.33
N LYS A 12 0.73 1.88 -10.57
CA LYS A 12 -0.40 1.73 -9.64
C LYS A 12 0.05 1.15 -8.30
N CYS A 13 -0.40 1.76 -7.19
CA CYS A 13 -0.38 1.11 -5.88
C CYS A 13 -1.53 0.10 -5.81
N LEU A 14 -1.22 -1.18 -5.67
CA LEU A 14 -2.21 -2.26 -5.55
C LEU A 14 -2.67 -2.45 -4.10
N PHE A 15 -3.46 -1.52 -3.55
CA PHE A 15 -3.91 -1.59 -2.16
C PHE A 15 -4.74 -2.83 -1.83
N LEU A 16 -5.39 -3.46 -2.83
CA LEU A 16 -6.08 -4.74 -2.66
C LEU A 16 -5.16 -5.86 -2.13
N ASN A 17 -3.86 -5.73 -2.41
CA ASN A 17 -2.81 -6.68 -2.07
C ASN A 17 -1.94 -6.21 -0.90
N MET A 18 -2.28 -5.12 -0.22
CA MET A 18 -1.46 -4.65 0.91
C MET A 18 -1.50 -5.63 2.09
N PHE A 19 -0.40 -5.73 2.82
CA PHE A 19 -0.24 -6.62 3.95
C PHE A 19 0.59 -5.96 5.05
N CYS A 20 0.43 -6.43 6.29
CA CYS A 20 1.35 -6.05 7.36
C CYS A 20 2.70 -6.76 7.16
N ILE A 21 3.76 -6.10 7.57
CA ILE A 21 5.11 -6.66 7.57
C ILE A 21 5.69 -6.40 8.96
N PRO A 22 6.23 -7.41 9.66
CA PRO A 22 6.98 -7.19 10.89
C PRO A 22 8.18 -6.28 10.64
N TYR A 23 8.45 -5.35 11.55
CA TYR A 23 9.52 -4.36 11.33
C TYR A 23 10.90 -5.00 11.11
N LYS A 24 11.17 -6.13 11.78
CA LYS A 24 12.40 -6.92 11.63
C LYS A 24 12.61 -7.53 10.24
N GLU A 25 11.54 -7.64 9.44
CA GLU A 25 11.59 -8.18 8.08
C GLU A 25 11.72 -7.07 7.02
N LEU A 26 11.69 -5.79 7.43
CA LEU A 26 11.85 -4.68 6.51
C LEU A 26 13.32 -4.42 6.23
N SER A 27 13.69 -4.42 4.95
CA SER A 27 14.99 -3.98 4.45
C SER A 27 14.82 -2.75 3.56
N GLU A 28 15.58 -1.70 3.82
CA GLU A 28 15.58 -0.51 2.98
C GLU A 28 16.34 -0.74 1.66
N ILE A 29 15.80 -0.20 0.57
CA ILE A 29 16.46 -0.20 -0.73
C ILE A 29 17.45 0.97 -0.78
N LYS A 30 18.75 0.65 -0.70
CA LYS A 30 19.84 1.66 -0.67
C LYS A 30 20.19 2.22 -2.06
N ASN A 31 20.20 1.37 -3.09
CA ASN A 31 20.58 1.76 -4.45
C ASN A 31 19.32 1.95 -5.29
N LYS A 32 18.76 3.16 -5.25
CA LYS A 32 17.59 3.51 -6.06
C LYS A 32 18.03 3.89 -7.47
N THR A 33 17.30 3.44 -8.47
CA THR A 33 17.45 3.99 -9.83
C THR A 33 16.81 5.38 -9.87
N ILE A 34 17.15 6.19 -10.88
CA ILE A 34 16.53 7.51 -11.11
C ILE A 34 14.99 7.38 -11.13
N GLU A 35 14.46 6.35 -11.79
CA GLU A 35 13.02 6.10 -11.83
C GLU A 35 12.44 5.84 -10.43
N MET A 36 13.13 5.07 -9.59
CA MET A 36 12.67 4.81 -8.21
C MET A 36 12.69 6.07 -7.34
N GLU A 37 13.65 6.98 -7.56
CA GLU A 37 13.68 8.27 -6.87
C GLU A 37 12.51 9.15 -7.26
N GLU A 38 12.19 9.23 -8.56
CA GLU A 38 11.02 9.97 -9.04
C GLU A 38 9.70 9.41 -8.48
N VAL A 39 9.58 8.08 -8.46
CA VAL A 39 8.41 7.41 -7.87
C VAL A 39 8.32 7.69 -6.37
N SER A 40 9.46 7.66 -5.65
CA SER A 40 9.52 7.97 -4.22
C SER A 40 9.04 9.39 -3.95
N GLN A 41 9.56 10.38 -4.69
CA GLN A 41 9.15 11.78 -4.55
C GLN A 41 7.66 11.95 -4.83
N PHE A 42 7.14 11.34 -5.91
CA PHE A 42 5.72 11.39 -6.22
C PHE A 42 4.87 10.80 -5.07
N ILE A 43 5.30 9.68 -4.48
CA ILE A 43 4.62 9.06 -3.34
C ILE A 43 4.63 10.00 -2.14
N ASP A 44 5.76 10.64 -1.85
CA ASP A 44 5.89 11.57 -0.71
C ASP A 44 4.99 12.80 -0.89
N ASP A 45 4.98 13.41 -2.07
CA ASP A 45 4.13 14.55 -2.40
C ASP A 45 2.63 14.20 -2.31
N ASN A 46 2.28 12.94 -2.56
CA ASN A 46 0.90 12.44 -2.57
C ASN A 46 0.56 11.56 -1.36
N LYS A 47 1.42 11.53 -0.33
CA LYS A 47 1.36 10.59 0.80
C LYS A 47 -0.01 10.57 1.47
N LYS A 48 -0.58 11.76 1.75
CA LYS A 48 -1.89 11.89 2.39
C LYS A 48 -3.00 11.22 1.57
N ARG A 49 -3.03 11.42 0.26
CA ARG A 49 -4.05 10.83 -0.63
C ARG A 49 -3.91 9.31 -0.71
N ILE A 50 -2.67 8.83 -0.80
CA ILE A 50 -2.34 7.39 -0.79
C ILE A 50 -2.81 6.75 0.52
N GLN A 51 -2.47 7.36 1.66
CA GLN A 51 -2.87 6.88 2.98
C GLN A 51 -4.39 6.84 3.15
N ILE A 52 -5.11 7.91 2.80
CA ILE A 52 -6.58 7.95 2.89
C ILE A 52 -7.21 6.82 2.05
N SER A 53 -6.66 6.55 0.87
CA SER A 53 -7.14 5.49 -0.02
C SER A 53 -6.95 4.11 0.60
N ALA A 54 -5.76 3.83 1.15
CA ALA A 54 -5.46 2.58 1.85
C ALA A 54 -6.34 2.39 3.09
N GLU A 55 -6.50 3.43 3.92
CA GLU A 55 -7.34 3.39 5.12
C GLU A 55 -8.82 3.14 4.79
N ARG A 56 -9.34 3.79 3.74
CA ARG A 56 -10.72 3.57 3.29
C ARG A 56 -10.93 2.11 2.90
N LEU A 57 -10.03 1.53 2.10
CA LEU A 57 -10.11 0.13 1.71
C LEU A 57 -10.05 -0.81 2.93
N TYR A 58 -9.11 -0.56 3.85
CA TYR A 58 -9.01 -1.33 5.10
C TYR A 58 -10.30 -1.28 5.91
N LYS A 59 -10.90 -0.10 6.09
CA LYS A 59 -12.17 0.08 6.81
C LYS A 59 -13.33 -0.64 6.09
N GLN A 60 -13.44 -0.50 4.77
CA GLN A 60 -14.49 -1.16 3.98
C GLN A 60 -14.42 -2.68 4.06
N LYS A 61 -13.21 -3.25 3.90
CA LYS A 61 -12.98 -4.70 4.00
C LYS A 61 -13.31 -5.21 5.41
N ASN A 62 -12.93 -4.48 6.46
CA ASN A 62 -13.16 -4.91 7.84
C ASN A 62 -14.61 -4.75 8.33
N LYS A 63 -15.36 -3.82 7.74
CA LYS A 63 -16.79 -3.63 7.96
C LYS A 63 -17.67 -4.52 7.06
N ASN A 64 -17.07 -5.43 6.28
CA ASN A 64 -17.77 -6.37 5.40
C ASN A 64 -18.73 -5.69 4.40
N TYR A 65 -18.32 -4.58 3.80
CA TYR A 65 -19.13 -3.98 2.76
C TYR A 65 -19.24 -4.91 1.54
N GLN A 66 -20.30 -4.78 0.74
CA GLN A 66 -20.65 -5.72 -0.33
C GLN A 66 -20.03 -5.40 -1.70
N GLN A 67 -19.07 -4.48 -1.82
CA GLN A 67 -18.48 -4.20 -3.13
C GLN A 67 -17.67 -5.40 -3.66
N ASN A 68 -17.86 -5.75 -4.95
CA ASN A 68 -17.22 -6.90 -5.58
C ASN A 68 -15.69 -6.91 -5.45
N TYR A 69 -15.03 -5.76 -5.58
CA TYR A 69 -13.56 -5.69 -5.45
C TYR A 69 -13.06 -6.12 -4.06
N LEU A 70 -13.91 -6.04 -3.03
CA LEU A 70 -13.54 -6.51 -1.69
C LEU A 70 -13.41 -8.02 -1.64
N GLN A 71 -14.06 -8.78 -2.52
CA GLN A 71 -13.90 -10.24 -2.60
C GLN A 71 -12.48 -10.62 -3.01
N HIS A 72 -11.84 -9.81 -3.84
CA HIS A 72 -10.46 -10.00 -4.31
C HIS A 72 -9.41 -9.30 -3.43
N THR A 73 -9.82 -8.61 -2.37
CA THR A 73 -8.90 -7.96 -1.42
C THR A 73 -8.39 -8.98 -0.40
N VAL A 74 -7.08 -8.93 -0.11
CA VAL A 74 -6.43 -9.72 0.94
C VAL A 74 -7.21 -9.62 2.25
N ASN A 75 -7.28 -10.74 2.99
CA ASN A 75 -7.90 -10.76 4.30
C ASN A 75 -6.99 -10.11 5.35
N PHE A 76 -7.16 -8.80 5.55
CA PHE A 76 -6.35 -8.02 6.48
C PHE A 76 -6.41 -8.53 7.93
N LYS A 77 -7.54 -9.08 8.39
CA LYS A 77 -7.68 -9.64 9.76
C LYS A 77 -6.85 -10.91 9.95
N LYS A 78 -6.75 -11.75 8.92
CA LYS A 78 -5.92 -12.97 8.94
C LYS A 78 -4.44 -12.60 8.87
N ASN A 79 -4.10 -11.69 7.94
CA ASN A 79 -2.74 -11.23 7.73
C ASN A 79 -2.14 -10.57 8.99
N ARG A 80 -2.90 -9.67 9.66
CA ARG A 80 -2.47 -9.04 10.92
C ARG A 80 -2.10 -10.04 12.01
N ARG A 81 -2.87 -11.13 12.16
CA ARG A 81 -2.58 -12.17 13.16
C ARG A 81 -1.24 -12.84 12.89
N CYS A 82 -0.95 -13.18 11.63
CA CYS A 82 0.34 -13.79 11.28
C CYS A 82 1.53 -12.87 11.63
N CYS A 83 1.43 -11.57 11.38
CA CYS A 83 2.50 -10.62 11.72
C CYS A 83 2.72 -10.46 13.23
N THR A 84 1.67 -10.57 14.05
CA THR A 84 1.80 -10.48 15.51
C THR A 84 2.40 -11.75 16.12
N PHE A 85 2.05 -12.94 15.61
CA PHE A 85 2.57 -14.21 16.13
C PHE A 85 4.04 -14.46 15.81
N MET A 86 4.60 -13.82 14.79
CA MET A 86 6.03 -13.94 14.46
C MET A 86 6.89 -12.94 15.24
N GLY A 87 6.30 -12.05 16.04
CA GLY A 87 7.00 -11.00 16.80
C GLY A 87 7.40 -11.39 18.22
N ASP A 88 6.92 -12.53 18.72
CA ASP A 88 7.21 -13.07 20.06
C ASP A 88 8.28 -14.17 20.00
#